data_AF-A0A969R0E7-F1
#
_entry.id   AF-A0A969R0E7-F1
#
_cell.length_a   1.000
_cell.length_b   1.000
_cell.length_c   1.000
_cell.angle_alpha   90.00
_cell.angle_beta   90.00
_cell.angle_gamma   90.00
#
_symmetry.space_group_name_H-M   'P 1'
#
loop_
_entity.id
_entity.type
_entity.pdbx_description
1 polymer ?
#
loop_
_entity_poly.entity_id
_entity_poly.type
_entity_poly.pdbx_seq_one_letter_code
_entity_poly.pdbx_strand_id
1 'polypeptide(L)'
;AETCPVVSFSVSEDEFRGLPASQLVGQLGCWTYFQSIKSDANAKFVKDFQDWLAKSTVPGIVKENRVTCSPMVLSYNGVYLWKAAVEKAGSFEPAKVMEALKGGISFDGPGGKVTSQKNHHLTKNVYIGETRADGQFKILKEYKDVVGEPFLKGTYK
;
A
#
# COMPACT_ATOMS: atom_id res chain seq x y z
N ALA A 1 13.55 20.06 6.78
CA ALA A 1 12.49 19.58 7.68
C ALA A 1 12.39 20.39 8.98
N GLU A 2 13.51 20.88 9.54
CA GLU A 2 13.58 21.40 10.92
C GLU A 2 12.66 22.60 11.25
N THR A 3 12.25 23.40 10.26
CA THR A 3 11.39 24.59 10.49
C THR A 3 9.98 24.48 9.91
N CYS A 4 9.82 23.73 8.81
CA CYS A 4 8.53 23.48 8.16
C CYS A 4 8.63 22.18 7.36
N PRO A 5 8.21 21.03 7.92
CA PRO A 5 8.23 19.76 7.19
C PRO A 5 7.16 19.76 6.09
N VAL A 6 7.51 19.22 4.93
CA VAL A 6 6.57 18.94 3.84
C VAL A 6 5.91 17.59 4.11
N VAL A 7 4.59 17.55 3.97
CA VAL A 7 3.82 16.31 3.98
C VAL A 7 3.47 15.94 2.54
N SER A 8 3.84 14.74 2.12
CA SER A 8 3.46 14.18 0.82
C SER A 8 2.46 13.04 0.97
N PHE A 9 1.51 12.99 0.04
CA PHE A 9 0.58 11.89 -0.17
C PHE A 9 0.89 11.10 -1.45
N SER A 10 2.03 11.40 -2.08
CA SER A 10 2.37 10.91 -3.43
C SER A 10 3.83 10.48 -3.59
N VAL A 11 4.77 10.94 -2.75
CA VAL A 11 6.15 10.45 -2.74
C VAL A 11 6.24 9.16 -1.94
N SER A 12 6.77 8.13 -2.58
CA SER A 12 6.93 6.76 -2.10
C SER A 12 8.38 6.30 -2.22
N GLU A 13 8.69 5.12 -1.69
CA GLU A 13 10.07 4.62 -1.64
C GLU A 13 10.71 4.46 -3.03
N ASP A 14 9.94 4.14 -4.07
CA ASP A 14 10.49 3.94 -5.41
C ASP A 14 10.93 5.26 -6.07
N GLU A 15 10.27 6.39 -5.76
CA GLU A 15 10.71 7.70 -6.24
C GLU A 15 12.04 8.15 -5.62
N PHE A 16 12.36 7.70 -4.39
CA PHE A 16 13.64 8.04 -3.75
C PHE A 16 14.86 7.47 -4.47
N ARG A 17 14.70 6.53 -5.40
CA ARG A 17 15.78 6.06 -6.28
C ARG A 17 16.24 7.12 -7.27
N GLY A 18 15.36 8.07 -7.62
CA GLY A 18 15.65 9.18 -8.52
C GLY A 18 15.90 10.51 -7.81
N LEU A 19 15.81 10.56 -6.48
CA LEU A 19 15.90 11.77 -5.67
C LEU A 19 17.07 11.69 -4.68
N PRO A 20 17.65 12.82 -4.24
CA PRO A 20 18.70 12.83 -3.22
C PRO A 20 18.10 12.54 -1.83
N ALA A 21 17.81 11.28 -1.52
CA ALA A 21 17.12 10.86 -0.30
C ALA A 21 17.79 11.39 1.00
N SER A 22 19.12 11.48 1.02
CA SER A 22 19.88 12.04 2.15
C SER A 22 19.57 13.51 2.43
N GLN A 23 19.12 14.28 1.44
CA GLN A 23 18.70 15.68 1.59
C GLN A 23 17.22 15.81 1.97
N LEU A 24 16.46 14.72 1.88
CA LEU A 24 15.02 14.69 2.12
C LEU A 24 14.67 14.12 3.49
N VAL A 25 15.62 13.95 4.41
CA VAL A 25 15.37 13.43 5.76
C VAL A 25 14.43 14.33 6.57
N GLY A 26 13.53 13.72 7.34
CA GLY A 26 12.62 14.45 8.23
C GLY A 26 11.35 14.97 7.56
N GLN A 27 11.14 14.69 6.28
CA GLN A 27 9.89 14.99 5.58
C GLN A 27 8.85 13.90 5.88
N LEU A 28 7.57 14.21 5.72
CA LEU A 28 6.49 13.31 6.10
C LEU A 28 5.82 12.69 4.87
N GLY A 29 5.48 11.40 4.98
CA GLY A 29 4.67 10.67 4.02
C GLY A 29 3.43 10.08 4.71
N CYS A 30 2.29 10.08 4.02
CA CYS A 30 1.07 9.41 4.49
C CYS A 30 0.63 8.36 3.46
N TRP A 31 0.64 7.10 3.86
CA TRP A 31 0.40 5.96 2.96
C TRP A 31 -0.29 4.80 3.66
N THR A 32 -0.73 3.81 2.88
CA THR A 32 -1.36 2.58 3.42
C THR A 32 -0.37 1.43 3.62
N TYR A 33 0.89 1.66 3.27
CA TYR A 33 1.98 0.71 3.40
C TYR A 33 3.31 1.45 3.38
N PHE A 34 4.27 0.96 4.14
CA PHE A 34 5.69 1.26 3.98
C PHE A 34 6.45 -0.06 3.97
N GLN A 35 7.49 -0.16 3.14
CA GLN A 35 8.32 -1.36 3.09
C GLN A 35 9.00 -1.65 4.44
N SER A 36 9.18 -0.63 5.28
CA SER A 36 9.77 -0.74 6.62
C SER A 36 8.84 -1.36 7.68
N ILE A 37 7.59 -1.70 7.35
CA ILE A 37 6.67 -2.40 8.25
C ILE A 37 7.30 -3.73 8.71
N LYS A 38 7.29 -3.98 10.02
CA LYS A 38 7.82 -5.22 10.60
C LYS A 38 6.69 -6.24 10.79
N SER A 39 6.49 -7.09 9.80
CA SER A 39 5.58 -8.23 9.86
C SER A 39 6.04 -9.36 8.96
N ASP A 40 5.66 -10.60 9.26
CA ASP A 40 6.01 -11.76 8.44
C ASP A 40 5.40 -11.67 7.03
N ALA A 41 4.17 -11.16 6.93
CA ALA A 41 3.49 -10.92 5.65
C ALA A 41 4.27 -9.94 4.77
N ASN A 42 4.78 -8.85 5.37
CA ASN A 42 5.60 -7.88 4.63
C ASN A 42 6.97 -8.46 4.25
N ALA A 43 7.66 -9.10 5.20
CA ALA A 43 8.97 -9.71 4.94
C ALA A 43 8.89 -10.73 3.79
N LYS A 44 7.82 -11.54 3.77
CA LYS A 44 7.53 -12.46 2.68
C LYS A 44 7.29 -11.74 1.36
N PHE A 45 6.44 -10.70 1.33
CA PHE A 45 6.14 -9.94 0.13
C PHE A 45 7.39 -9.28 -0.48
N VAL A 46 8.21 -8.64 0.35
CA VAL A 46 9.47 -8.02 -0.11
C VAL A 46 10.40 -9.08 -0.68
N LYS A 47 10.56 -10.22 0.01
CA LYS A 47 11.39 -11.32 -0.48
C LYS A 47 10.88 -11.86 -1.83
N ASP A 48 9.59 -12.15 -1.94
CA ASP A 48 8.99 -12.69 -3.16
C ASP A 48 9.14 -11.70 -4.33
N PHE A 49 8.98 -10.40 -4.06
CA PHE A 49 9.19 -9.35 -5.06
C PHE A 49 10.64 -9.30 -5.55
N GLN A 50 11.62 -9.35 -4.64
CA GLN A 50 13.04 -9.34 -5.01
C GLN A 50 13.43 -10.62 -5.77
N ASP A 51 12.91 -11.78 -5.37
CA ASP A 51 13.13 -13.05 -6.07
C ASP A 51 12.55 -13.03 -7.49
N TRP A 52 11.36 -12.44 -7.66
CA TRP A 52 10.76 -12.22 -8.98
C TRP A 52 11.59 -11.24 -9.81
N LEU A 53 12.00 -10.10 -9.24
CA LEU A 53 12.74 -9.06 -9.93
C LEU A 53 14.09 -9.57 -10.46
N ALA A 54 14.79 -10.39 -9.66
CA ALA A 54 16.04 -11.03 -10.06
C ALA A 54 15.86 -11.86 -11.34
N LYS A 55 14.76 -12.62 -11.44
CA LYS A 55 14.45 -13.51 -12.56
C LYS A 55 13.71 -12.83 -13.71
N SER A 56 13.15 -11.65 -13.48
CA SER A 56 12.28 -10.98 -14.45
C SER A 56 13.05 -10.58 -15.71
N THR A 57 12.46 -10.87 -16.87
CA THR A 57 12.93 -10.49 -18.20
C THR A 57 12.04 -9.40 -18.82
N VAL A 58 11.11 -8.84 -18.04
CA VAL A 58 10.19 -7.80 -18.51
C VAL A 58 10.99 -6.57 -18.96
N PRO A 59 10.81 -6.09 -20.20
CA PRO A 59 11.55 -4.94 -20.70
C PRO A 59 11.18 -3.67 -19.93
N GLY A 60 12.15 -2.75 -19.80
CA GLY A 60 11.94 -1.45 -19.16
C GLY A 60 12.02 -1.44 -17.63
N ILE A 61 12.25 -2.60 -16.98
CA ILE A 61 12.45 -2.64 -15.53
C ILE A 61 13.89 -2.27 -15.17
N VAL A 62 14.05 -1.13 -14.47
CA VAL A 62 15.30 -0.79 -13.78
C VAL A 62 15.37 -1.55 -12.46
N LYS A 63 16.23 -2.58 -12.39
CA LYS A 63 16.37 -3.49 -11.24
C LYS A 63 17.19 -2.92 -10.09
N GLU A 64 18.17 -2.08 -10.39
CA GLU A 64 19.11 -1.55 -9.40
C GLU A 64 18.36 -0.77 -8.30
N ASN A 65 18.67 -1.12 -7.05
CA ASN A 65 18.10 -0.53 -5.82
C ASN A 65 16.56 -0.49 -5.82
N ARG A 66 15.90 -1.39 -6.55
CA ARG A 66 14.44 -1.42 -6.63
C ARG A 66 13.84 -1.82 -5.29
N VAL A 67 12.85 -1.05 -4.89
CA VAL A 67 12.13 -1.20 -3.63
C VAL A 67 10.65 -1.48 -3.91
N THR A 68 9.92 -1.86 -2.87
CA THR A 68 8.45 -1.88 -2.90
C THR A 68 7.90 -0.60 -2.29
N CYS A 69 6.70 -0.22 -2.70
CA CYS A 69 6.01 0.99 -2.24
C CYS A 69 4.49 0.77 -2.12
N SER A 70 3.79 1.74 -1.54
CA SER A 70 2.35 1.60 -1.27
C SER A 70 1.48 1.32 -2.51
N PRO A 71 1.66 2.00 -3.67
CA PRO A 71 0.91 1.67 -4.89
C PRO A 71 1.06 0.21 -5.33
N MET A 72 2.25 -0.38 -5.22
CA MET A 72 2.48 -1.79 -5.56
C MET A 72 1.68 -2.73 -4.64
N VAL A 73 1.67 -2.44 -3.33
CA VAL A 73 0.90 -3.23 -2.36
C VAL A 73 -0.60 -3.07 -2.57
N LEU A 74 -1.08 -1.88 -2.97
CA LEU A 74 -2.48 -1.68 -3.32
C LEU A 74 -2.90 -2.55 -4.52
N SER A 75 -2.07 -2.64 -5.56
CA SER A 75 -2.32 -3.55 -6.69
C SER A 75 -2.30 -5.03 -6.26
N TYR A 76 -1.32 -5.42 -5.44
CA TYR A 76 -1.22 -6.78 -4.90
C TYR A 76 -2.48 -7.16 -4.11
N ASN A 77 -2.91 -6.29 -3.20
CA ASN A 77 -4.14 -6.46 -2.42
C ASN A 77 -5.37 -6.60 -3.32
N GLY A 78 -5.46 -5.81 -4.40
CA GLY A 78 -6.58 -5.88 -5.36
C GLY A 78 -6.72 -7.26 -6.00
N VAL A 79 -5.62 -7.88 -6.41
CA VAL A 79 -5.63 -9.24 -7.00
C VAL A 79 -6.11 -10.29 -5.99
N TYR A 80 -5.64 -10.23 -4.75
CA TYR A 80 -6.04 -11.19 -3.71
C TYR A 80 -7.49 -10.99 -3.23
N LEU A 81 -7.96 -9.74 -3.16
CA LEU A 81 -9.38 -9.45 -2.91
C LEU A 81 -10.27 -9.98 -4.04
N TRP A 82 -9.86 -9.78 -5.30
CA TRP A 82 -10.57 -10.35 -6.45
C TRP A 82 -10.61 -11.88 -6.40
N LYS A 83 -9.46 -12.52 -6.14
CA LYS A 83 -9.37 -13.97 -5.97
C LYS A 83 -10.36 -14.48 -4.91
N ALA A 84 -10.33 -13.89 -3.71
CA ALA A 84 -11.20 -14.30 -2.62
C ALA A 84 -12.69 -14.05 -2.92
N ALA A 85 -13.00 -13.00 -3.69
CA ALA A 85 -14.36 -12.74 -4.16
C ALA A 85 -14.83 -13.77 -5.19
N VAL A 86 -13.98 -14.16 -6.14
CA VAL A 86 -14.25 -15.25 -7.10
C VAL A 86 -14.50 -16.56 -6.38
N GLU A 87 -13.65 -16.91 -5.40
CA GLU A 87 -13.80 -18.12 -4.58
C GLU A 87 -15.12 -18.11 -3.81
N LYS A 88 -15.50 -16.98 -3.20
CA LYS A 88 -16.79 -16.82 -2.51
C LYS A 88 -17.99 -16.89 -3.47
N ALA A 89 -17.85 -16.33 -4.67
CA ALA A 89 -18.91 -16.33 -5.68
C ALA A 89 -19.06 -17.68 -6.41
N GLY A 90 -18.04 -18.54 -6.35
CA GLY A 90 -17.96 -19.75 -7.17
C GLY A 90 -18.02 -19.45 -8.67
N SER A 91 -17.58 -18.26 -9.10
CA SER A 91 -17.75 -17.77 -10.46
C SER A 91 -16.79 -16.64 -10.80
N PHE A 92 -16.42 -16.55 -12.08
CA PHE A 92 -15.70 -15.40 -12.65
C PHE A 92 -16.63 -14.34 -13.26
N GLU A 93 -17.96 -14.53 -13.20
CA GLU A 93 -18.91 -13.57 -13.76
C GLU A 93 -18.85 -12.24 -12.99
N PRO A 94 -18.63 -11.08 -13.67
CA PRO A 94 -18.36 -9.82 -13.00
C PRO A 94 -19.43 -9.37 -12.00
N ALA A 95 -20.72 -9.54 -12.29
CA ALA A 95 -21.77 -9.13 -11.36
C ALA A 95 -21.75 -9.97 -10.08
N LYS A 96 -21.57 -11.28 -10.18
CA LYS A 96 -21.43 -12.18 -9.01
C LYS A 96 -20.19 -11.85 -8.17
N VAL A 97 -19.05 -11.60 -8.80
CA VAL A 97 -17.81 -11.21 -8.08
C VAL A 97 -17.99 -9.86 -7.39
N MET A 98 -18.65 -8.91 -8.04
CA MET A 98 -18.94 -7.59 -7.49
C MET A 98 -19.86 -7.67 -6.27
N GLU A 99 -20.91 -8.50 -6.32
CA GLU A 99 -21.78 -8.73 -5.16
C GLU A 99 -21.03 -9.40 -4.00
N ALA A 100 -20.13 -10.35 -4.29
CA ALA A 100 -19.27 -10.94 -3.27
C ALA A 100 -18.38 -9.89 -2.58
N LEU A 101 -17.76 -8.98 -3.36
CA LEU A 101 -16.94 -7.88 -2.84
C LEU A 101 -17.73 -6.91 -1.96
N LYS A 102 -18.99 -6.59 -2.30
CA LYS A 102 -19.84 -5.73 -1.44
C LYS A 102 -20.11 -6.35 -0.07
N GLY A 103 -19.99 -7.68 0.05
CA GLY A 103 -20.20 -8.45 1.26
C GLY A 103 -19.00 -8.55 2.22
N GLY A 104 -17.97 -7.72 2.09
CA GLY A 104 -16.89 -7.63 3.08
C GLY A 104 -15.78 -8.69 2.95
N ILE A 105 -15.26 -8.91 1.74
CA ILE A 105 -14.09 -9.79 1.53
C ILE A 105 -12.87 -9.18 2.21
N SER A 106 -12.08 -10.01 2.90
CA SER A 106 -10.85 -9.58 3.57
C SER A 106 -9.63 -10.32 3.07
N PHE A 107 -8.48 -9.65 3.14
CA PHE A 107 -7.17 -10.21 2.84
C PHE A 107 -6.13 -9.66 3.81
N ASP A 108 -5.30 -10.53 4.38
CA ASP A 108 -4.18 -10.14 5.26
C ASP A 108 -2.94 -9.88 4.39
N GLY A 109 -2.79 -8.61 3.98
CA GLY A 109 -1.75 -8.18 3.05
C GLY A 109 -0.47 -7.63 3.72
N PRO A 110 0.52 -7.21 2.91
CA PRO A 110 1.80 -6.69 3.39
C PRO A 110 1.66 -5.44 4.30
N GLY A 111 0.67 -4.60 4.03
CA GLY A 111 0.33 -3.41 4.83
C GLY A 111 -0.66 -3.67 5.97
N GLY A 112 -0.92 -4.94 6.28
CA GLY A 112 -1.98 -5.36 7.21
C GLY A 112 -3.27 -5.77 6.50
N LYS A 113 -4.30 -6.03 7.30
CA LYS A 113 -5.61 -6.47 6.82
C LYS A 113 -6.27 -5.38 5.97
N VAL A 114 -6.82 -5.80 4.83
CA VAL A 114 -7.69 -4.98 3.99
C VAL A 114 -9.05 -5.65 3.83
N THR A 115 -10.12 -4.87 3.91
CA THR A 115 -11.50 -5.38 3.79
C THR A 115 -12.28 -4.54 2.79
N SER A 116 -12.93 -5.18 1.83
CA SER A 116 -13.80 -4.50 0.86
C SER A 116 -15.08 -3.98 1.51
N GLN A 117 -15.60 -2.87 1.00
CA GLN A 117 -16.81 -2.24 1.49
C GLN A 117 -17.91 -2.25 0.43
N LYS A 118 -19.16 -2.06 0.86
CA LYS A 118 -20.33 -1.96 -0.03
C LYS A 118 -20.22 -0.81 -1.04
N ASN A 119 -19.50 0.26 -0.71
CA ASN A 119 -19.25 1.41 -1.58
C ASN A 119 -18.02 1.21 -2.51
N HIS A 120 -17.53 -0.01 -2.65
CA HIS A 120 -16.34 -0.38 -3.44
C HIS A 120 -15.01 0.23 -2.97
N HIS A 121 -14.98 0.87 -1.80
CA HIS A 121 -13.74 1.27 -1.15
C HIS A 121 -13.23 0.15 -0.22
N LEU A 122 -12.09 0.39 0.43
CA LEU A 122 -11.47 -0.55 1.35
C LEU A 122 -11.37 0.07 2.74
N THR A 123 -11.63 -0.74 3.77
CA THR A 123 -11.13 -0.51 5.12
C THR A 123 -9.69 -1.04 5.19
N LYS A 124 -8.75 -0.22 5.67
CA LYS A 124 -7.32 -0.56 5.71
C LYS A 124 -6.57 0.32 6.70
N ASN A 125 -5.36 -0.09 7.07
CA ASN A 125 -4.48 0.72 7.89
C ASN A 125 -3.92 1.91 7.09
N VAL A 126 -3.66 3.01 7.79
CA VAL A 126 -2.97 4.21 7.28
C VAL A 126 -1.79 4.50 8.20
N TYR A 127 -0.65 4.84 7.61
CA TYR A 127 0.61 5.07 8.28
C TYR A 127 1.11 6.48 7.96
N ILE A 128 1.57 7.18 8.99
CA ILE A 128 2.38 8.40 8.85
C ILE A 128 3.83 8.00 9.08
N GLY A 129 4.68 8.31 8.12
CA GLY A 129 6.11 8.00 8.15
C GLY A 129 6.97 9.24 7.97
N GLU A 130 8.16 9.21 8.53
CA GLU A 130 9.22 10.19 8.32
C GLU A 130 10.29 9.61 7.41
N THR A 131 10.72 10.36 6.41
CA THR A 131 11.76 9.95 5.45
C THR A 131 13.12 9.79 6.13
N ARG A 132 13.81 8.72 5.74
CA ARG A 132 15.16 8.36 6.18
C ARG A 132 16.18 8.57 5.06
N ALA A 133 17.45 8.68 5.41
CA ALA A 133 18.53 8.92 4.45
C ALA A 133 18.73 7.77 3.45
N ASP A 134 18.25 6.56 3.77
CA ASP A 134 18.31 5.36 2.95
C ASP A 134 17.12 5.22 1.98
N GLY A 135 16.30 6.27 1.81
CA GLY A 135 15.15 6.23 0.89
C GLY A 135 14.00 5.36 1.39
N GLN A 136 13.85 5.26 2.71
CA GLN A 136 12.78 4.51 3.38
C GLN A 136 12.06 5.41 4.38
N PHE A 137 10.98 4.89 4.98
CA PHE A 137 10.24 5.60 6.01
C PHE A 137 10.47 4.99 7.40
N LYS A 138 10.58 5.84 8.42
CA LYS A 138 10.37 5.49 9.83
C LYS A 138 8.91 5.74 10.15
N ILE A 139 8.18 4.70 10.55
CA ILE A 139 6.77 4.82 10.94
C ILE A 139 6.69 5.63 12.24
N LEU A 140 5.96 6.74 12.21
CA LEU A 140 5.68 7.58 13.38
C LEU A 140 4.32 7.25 14.00
N LYS A 141 3.32 6.95 13.16
CA LYS A 141 1.96 6.69 13.58
C LYS A 141 1.29 5.68 12.67
N GLU A 142 0.46 4.83 13.27
CA GLU A 142 -0.47 3.93 12.59
C GLU A 142 -1.91 4.27 13.02
N TYR A 143 -2.80 4.30 12.05
CA TYR A 143 -4.25 4.32 12.22
C TYR A 143 -4.80 3.03 11.66
N LYS A 144 -5.41 2.21 12.52
CA LYS A 144 -5.96 0.91 12.13
C LYS A 144 -7.37 1.04 11.59
N ASP A 145 -7.73 0.16 10.67
CA ASP A 145 -9.10 -0.02 10.19
C ASP A 145 -9.78 1.28 9.72
N VAL A 146 -9.02 2.14 9.01
CA VAL A 146 -9.56 3.40 8.46
C VAL A 146 -10.57 3.07 7.37
N VAL A 147 -11.81 3.52 7.56
CA VAL A 147 -12.92 3.31 6.65
C VAL A 147 -12.78 4.24 5.44
N GLY A 148 -12.83 3.68 4.23
CA GLY A 148 -12.96 4.45 2.99
C GLY A 148 -14.30 5.17 2.87
N GLU A 149 -14.34 6.44 3.25
CA GLU A 149 -15.49 7.34 3.10
C GLU A 149 -15.23 8.37 1.99
N PRO A 150 -15.50 8.06 0.71
CA PRO A 150 -15.24 8.98 -0.40
C PRO A 150 -16.12 10.23 -0.39
N PHE A 151 -17.28 10.16 0.27
CA PHE A 151 -18.23 11.25 0.41
C PHE A 151 -18.43 11.52 1.90
N LEU A 152 -17.79 12.58 2.39
CA LEU A 152 -17.89 12.99 3.78
C LEU A 152 -19.35 13.29 4.12
N LYS A 153 -19.84 12.66 5.20
CA LYS A 153 -21.22 12.85 5.68
C LYS A 153 -21.39 14.05 6.60
N GLY A 154 -20.29 14.71 6.97
CA GLY A 154 -20.30 15.90 7.81
C GLY A 154 -20.30 17.19 7.00
N THR A 155 -21.04 18.19 7.47
CA THR A 155 -20.72 19.59 7.17
C THR A 155 -19.48 19.95 8.00
N TYR A 156 -18.40 20.35 7.35
CA TYR A 156 -17.31 21.04 8.05
C TYR A 156 -17.93 22.25 8.77
N LYS A 157 -17.86 22.27 10.10
CA LYS A 157 -18.08 23.49 10.89
C LYS A 157 -16.75 24.18 11.09
#